data_AF-A0A6A6Z3W6-F1
#
_entry.id   AF-A0A6A6Z3W6-F1
#
_cell.length_a   1.000
_cell.length_b   1.000
_cell.length_c   1.000
_cell.angle_alpha   90.00
_cell.angle_beta   90.00
_cell.angle_gamma   90.00
#
_symmetry.space_group_name_H-M   'P 1'
#
loop_
_entity.id
_entity.type
_entity.pdbx_description
1 polymer ?
#
loop_
_entity_poly.entity_id
_entity_poly.type
_entity_poly.pdbx_seq_one_letter_code
_entity_poly.pdbx_strand_id
1 'polypeptide(L)'
;MARERVPGDNPAYYTGPKKANQLFDISNFQMAPNPPTRNKRVFFWLESYIPALPGLENATLLTKMKAPDRPDIIETEAKISNFKAVVVRRDLVYGGPLKEDGNEMLADFWLWGPAIHTGNHMCEAVAKLPNDCQDALSVLILRIVIVLRIAIVF
;
A
#
# COMPACT_ATOMS: atom_id res chain seq x y z
N MET A 1 -4.07 -4.96 -21.97
CA MET A 1 -3.84 -3.55 -21.57
C MET A 1 -2.53 -3.47 -20.82
N ALA A 2 -1.67 -2.49 -21.13
CA ALA A 2 -0.42 -2.30 -20.41
C ALA A 2 -0.69 -1.84 -18.96
N ARG A 3 0.05 -2.38 -17.99
CA ARG A 3 -0.05 -1.99 -16.57
C ARG A 3 0.62 -0.63 -16.37
N GLU A 4 -0.06 0.32 -15.76
CA GLU A 4 0.50 1.62 -15.41
C GLU A 4 1.35 1.49 -14.14
N ARG A 5 2.65 1.81 -14.23
CA ARG A 5 3.60 1.69 -13.11
C ARG A 5 3.36 2.79 -12.07
N VAL A 6 3.49 2.45 -10.80
CA VAL A 6 3.58 3.46 -9.73
C VAL A 6 4.95 4.12 -9.81
N PRO A 7 5.05 5.47 -9.75
CA PRO A 7 6.33 6.16 -9.76
C PRO A 7 7.29 5.70 -8.65
N GLY A 8 8.60 5.77 -8.88
CA GLY A 8 9.64 5.46 -7.89
C GLY A 8 10.32 4.09 -8.04
N ASP A 9 11.10 3.72 -7.02
CA ASP A 9 11.84 2.45 -6.94
C ASP A 9 11.01 1.35 -6.26
N ASN A 10 10.08 0.79 -7.03
CA ASN A 10 9.19 -0.27 -6.57
C ASN A 10 8.69 -1.13 -7.76
N PRO A 11 8.19 -2.35 -7.52
CA PRO A 11 7.62 -3.21 -8.56
C PRO A 11 6.10 -3.01 -8.77
N ALA A 12 5.50 -1.98 -8.17
CA ALA A 12 4.06 -1.81 -8.11
C ALA A 12 3.46 -1.20 -9.39
N TYR A 13 2.18 -1.49 -9.59
CA TYR A 13 1.37 -0.92 -10.66
C TYR A 13 -0.05 -0.63 -10.16
N TYR A 14 -0.69 0.38 -10.76
CA TYR A 14 -2.08 0.70 -10.48
C TYR A 14 -2.99 -0.43 -10.99
N THR A 15 -4.04 -0.74 -10.23
CA THR A 15 -5.09 -1.68 -10.65
C THR A 15 -6.48 -1.12 -10.39
N GLY A 16 -7.49 -1.65 -11.10
CA GLY A 16 -8.83 -1.08 -11.08
C GLY A 16 -8.96 0.12 -12.03
N PRO A 17 -9.52 1.26 -11.58
CA PRO A 17 -9.61 2.45 -12.43
C PRO A 17 -8.20 3.02 -12.67
N LYS A 18 -8.00 3.69 -13.82
CA LYS A 18 -6.72 4.32 -14.20
C LYS A 18 -6.24 5.28 -13.09
N LYS A 19 -4.93 5.57 -13.04
CA LYS A 19 -4.36 6.53 -12.06
C LYS A 19 -5.21 7.80 -11.92
N ALA A 20 -5.63 8.37 -13.05
CA ALA A 20 -6.44 9.60 -13.12
C ALA A 20 -7.79 9.57 -12.37
N ASN A 21 -8.25 8.38 -11.97
CA ASN A 21 -9.53 8.18 -11.27
C ASN A 21 -9.33 7.78 -9.80
N GLN A 22 -8.10 7.79 -9.29
CA GLN A 22 -7.78 7.55 -7.87
C GLN A 22 -7.55 8.90 -7.20
N LEU A 23 -8.09 9.10 -6.00
CA LEU A 23 -7.96 10.40 -5.29
C LEU A 23 -6.60 10.60 -4.62
N PHE A 24 -5.83 9.52 -4.48
CA PHE A 24 -4.49 9.54 -3.92
C PHE A 24 -3.48 9.62 -5.07
N ASP A 25 -2.98 10.83 -5.34
CA ASP A 25 -1.94 11.00 -6.35
C ASP A 25 -0.59 10.61 -5.74
N ILE A 26 -0.10 9.42 -6.12
CA ILE A 26 1.23 8.96 -5.72
C ILE A 26 2.27 9.69 -6.56
N SER A 27 3.07 10.53 -5.90
CA SER A 27 4.24 11.19 -6.49
C SER A 27 5.45 10.26 -6.50
N ASN A 28 5.62 9.43 -5.47
CA ASN A 28 6.75 8.52 -5.34
C ASN A 28 6.42 7.32 -4.43
N PHE A 29 6.92 6.14 -4.80
CA PHE A 29 6.88 4.96 -3.95
C PHE A 29 8.23 4.25 -3.97
N GLN A 30 8.84 4.09 -2.81
CA GLN A 30 10.09 3.38 -2.62
C GLN A 30 9.89 2.13 -1.76
N MET A 31 10.57 1.07 -2.15
CA MET A 31 10.70 -0.16 -1.39
C MET A 31 12.19 -0.46 -1.20
N ALA A 32 12.60 -0.77 0.03
CA ALA A 32 14.00 -1.07 0.32
C ALA A 32 14.12 -2.32 1.23
N PRO A 33 14.87 -3.36 0.84
CA PRO A 33 15.51 -3.53 -0.48
C PRO A 33 14.49 -3.83 -1.57
N ASN A 34 14.80 -3.44 -2.81
CA ASN A 34 14.07 -3.82 -4.02
C ASN A 34 15.00 -4.58 -4.99
N PRO A 35 14.85 -5.91 -5.16
CA PRO A 35 13.80 -6.77 -4.59
C PRO A 35 14.00 -7.05 -3.08
N PRO A 36 12.92 -7.39 -2.35
CA PRO A 36 13.00 -7.76 -0.95
C PRO A 36 13.78 -9.08 -0.77
N THR A 37 14.53 -9.17 0.32
CA THR A 37 15.30 -10.37 0.67
C THR A 37 14.67 -11.10 1.86
N ARG A 38 14.69 -12.43 1.83
CA ARG A 38 14.27 -13.26 2.96
C ARG A 38 15.09 -12.96 4.22
N ASN A 39 14.46 -13.05 5.40
CA ASN A 39 15.06 -12.83 6.72
C ASN A 39 15.68 -11.43 6.91
N LYS A 40 15.15 -10.43 6.22
CA LYS A 40 15.54 -9.01 6.36
C LYS A 40 14.32 -8.12 6.57
N ARG A 41 14.55 -6.89 7.03
CA ARG A 41 13.52 -5.85 7.01
C ARG A 41 13.28 -5.42 5.57
N VAL A 42 12.02 -5.17 5.24
CA VAL A 42 11.61 -4.42 4.06
C VAL A 42 10.90 -3.16 4.53
N PHE A 43 11.32 -2.03 3.97
CA PHE A 43 10.78 -0.72 4.24
C PHE A 43 10.00 -0.26 3.01
N PHE A 44 8.86 0.37 3.27
CA PHE A 44 8.04 1.02 2.27
C PHE A 44 7.92 2.49 2.66
N TRP A 45 8.15 3.38 1.70
CA TRP A 45 7.87 4.80 1.82
C TRP A 45 7.10 5.26 0.59
N LEU A 46 5.89 5.75 0.82
CA LEU A 46 4.98 6.19 -0.22
C LEU A 46 4.60 7.64 0.04
N GLU A 47 4.90 8.50 -0.91
CA GLU A 47 4.54 9.92 -0.90
C GLU A 47 3.32 10.16 -1.80
N SER A 48 2.39 10.98 -1.31
CA SER A 48 1.13 11.23 -1.98
C SER A 48 0.56 12.61 -1.72
N TYR A 49 -0.32 13.05 -2.61
CA TYR A 49 -1.16 14.22 -2.45
C TYR A 49 -2.64 13.80 -2.49
N ILE A 50 -3.45 14.35 -1.59
CA ILE A 50 -4.89 14.08 -1.49
C ILE A 50 -5.66 15.40 -1.48
N PRO A 51 -6.74 15.55 -2.28
CA PRO A 51 -7.58 16.74 -2.17
C PRO A 51 -8.30 16.80 -0.80
N ALA A 52 -8.79 17.98 -0.44
CA ALA A 52 -9.61 18.19 0.74
C ALA A 52 -10.89 17.34 0.67
N LEU A 53 -11.02 16.34 1.55
CA LEU A 53 -12.14 15.41 1.60
C LEU A 53 -12.57 15.14 3.04
N PRO A 54 -13.89 15.04 3.32
CA PRO A 54 -14.37 14.60 4.62
C PRO A 54 -14.02 13.12 4.87
N GLY A 55 -13.73 12.77 6.13
CA GLY A 55 -13.57 11.39 6.56
C GLY A 55 -12.21 10.75 6.29
N LEU A 56 -11.19 11.52 5.91
CA LEU A 56 -9.81 11.03 5.71
C LEU A 56 -9.25 10.36 6.97
N GLU A 57 -9.62 10.84 8.14
CA GLU A 57 -9.26 10.27 9.44
C GLU A 57 -9.86 8.89 9.72
N ASN A 58 -10.87 8.52 8.95
CA ASN A 58 -11.58 7.25 9.03
C ASN A 58 -11.30 6.34 7.82
N ALA A 59 -10.37 6.72 6.94
CA ALA A 59 -10.00 5.94 5.78
C ALA A 59 -9.53 4.52 6.17
N THR A 60 -10.02 3.51 5.44
CA THR A 60 -9.64 2.12 5.62
C THR A 60 -8.57 1.70 4.61
N LEU A 61 -7.75 0.74 5.01
CA LEU A 61 -6.81 0.04 4.16
C LEU A 61 -7.17 -1.44 4.19
N LEU A 62 -7.38 -1.98 2.99
CA LEU A 62 -7.54 -3.39 2.72
C LEU A 62 -6.26 -3.91 2.07
N THR A 63 -5.62 -4.88 2.70
CA THR A 63 -4.46 -5.58 2.17
C THR A 63 -4.83 -7.01 1.81
N LYS A 64 -4.52 -7.44 0.59
CA LYS A 64 -4.64 -8.84 0.15
C LYS A 64 -3.26 -9.37 -0.22
N MET A 65 -2.97 -10.61 0.14
CA MET A 65 -1.74 -11.28 -0.21
C MET A 65 -2.05 -12.66 -0.78
N LYS A 66 -1.43 -12.97 -1.92
CA LYS A 66 -1.40 -14.31 -2.49
C LYS A 66 0.04 -14.79 -2.57
N ALA A 67 0.32 -15.89 -1.88
CA ALA A 67 1.62 -16.57 -1.96
C ALA A 67 1.63 -17.57 -3.15
N PRO A 68 2.81 -17.87 -3.74
CA PRO A 68 2.93 -18.80 -4.86
C PRO A 68 2.35 -20.19 -4.59
N ASP A 69 2.60 -20.72 -3.39
CA ASP A 69 2.34 -22.12 -3.05
C ASP A 69 1.14 -22.31 -2.11
N ARG A 70 0.28 -21.28 -1.97
CA ARG A 70 -0.91 -21.35 -1.13
C ARG A 70 -2.17 -21.02 -1.93
N PRO A 71 -3.24 -21.83 -1.80
CA PRO A 71 -4.50 -21.53 -2.45
C PRO A 71 -5.20 -20.31 -1.80
N ASP A 72 -4.93 -20.08 -0.51
CA ASP A 72 -5.60 -19.05 0.28
C ASP A 72 -5.07 -17.64 -0.01
N ILE A 73 -5.99 -16.68 -0.06
CA ILE A 73 -5.69 -15.25 -0.06
C ILE A 73 -5.78 -14.79 1.39
N ILE A 74 -4.70 -14.23 1.91
CA ILE A 74 -4.70 -13.59 3.22
C ILE A 74 -5.21 -12.16 3.04
N GLU A 75 -6.28 -11.82 3.75
CA GLU A 75 -6.96 -10.53 3.64
C GLU A 75 -7.08 -9.88 5.01
N THR A 76 -6.87 -8.57 5.08
CA THR A 76 -7.06 -7.78 6.30
C THR A 76 -7.53 -6.38 5.93
N GLU A 77 -8.61 -5.93 6.55
CA GLU A 77 -9.13 -4.58 6.41
C GLU A 77 -9.27 -3.92 7.79
N ALA A 78 -8.76 -2.69 7.91
CA ALA A 78 -8.91 -1.86 9.10
C ALA A 78 -8.76 -0.39 8.74
N LYS A 79 -9.03 0.53 9.68
CA LYS A 79 -8.61 1.93 9.54
C LYS A 79 -7.09 2.01 9.37
N ILE A 80 -6.60 2.90 8.52
CA ILE A 80 -5.15 3.09 8.30
C ILE A 80 -4.44 3.36 9.63
N SER A 81 -5.04 4.18 10.50
CA SER A 81 -4.52 4.48 11.83
C SER A 81 -4.44 3.28 12.78
N ASN A 82 -5.12 2.18 12.48
CA ASN A 82 -5.09 0.96 13.28
C ASN A 82 -4.04 -0.07 12.79
N PHE A 83 -3.43 0.15 11.61
CA PHE A 83 -2.36 -0.73 11.14
C PHE A 83 -1.07 -0.42 11.89
N LYS A 84 -0.71 -1.26 12.87
CA LYS A 84 0.51 -1.06 13.69
C LYS A 84 1.81 -0.99 12.89
N ALA A 85 1.85 -1.65 11.73
CA ALA A 85 3.02 -1.68 10.85
C ALA A 85 3.06 -0.52 9.84
N VAL A 86 2.01 0.31 9.77
CA VAL A 86 1.89 1.45 8.86
C VAL A 86 1.77 2.73 9.66
N VAL A 87 2.59 3.73 9.34
CA VAL A 87 2.57 5.03 9.99
C VAL A 87 2.39 6.10 8.94
N VAL A 88 1.46 7.02 9.18
CA VAL A 88 1.35 8.26 8.40
C VAL A 88 2.31 9.29 8.98
N ARG A 89 3.07 9.93 8.12
CA ARG A 89 3.96 11.06 8.42
C ARG A 89 3.57 12.26 7.57
N ARG A 90 3.58 13.45 8.17
CA ARG A 90 3.38 14.75 7.49
C ARG A 90 4.33 15.75 8.10
N ASP A 91 5.05 16.52 7.29
CA ASP A 91 5.99 17.55 7.77
C ASP A 91 6.95 17.04 8.86
N LEU A 92 7.48 15.83 8.67
CA LEU A 92 8.33 15.11 9.63
C LEU A 92 7.66 14.73 10.97
N VAL A 93 6.37 14.98 11.13
CA VAL A 93 5.56 14.57 12.29
C VAL A 93 4.98 13.19 12.02
N TYR A 94 5.27 12.24 12.92
CA TYR A 94 4.83 10.85 12.84
C TYR A 94 3.55 10.65 13.64
N GLY A 95 2.66 9.81 13.11
CA GLY A 95 1.44 9.42 13.80
C GLY A 95 0.33 10.43 13.59
N GLY A 96 -0.72 9.99 12.91
CA GLY A 96 -1.86 10.83 12.61
C GLY A 96 -2.75 10.19 11.54
N PRO A 97 -3.95 10.72 11.36
CA PRO A 97 -4.78 10.36 10.23
C PRO A 97 -4.17 10.85 8.90
N LEU A 98 -4.69 10.34 7.80
CA LEU A 98 -4.58 11.06 6.53
C LEU A 98 -5.22 12.44 6.65
N LYS A 99 -4.64 13.42 5.98
CA LYS A 99 -5.23 14.76 5.84
C LYS A 99 -5.17 15.21 4.39
N GLU A 100 -5.77 16.34 4.09
CA GLU A 100 -5.57 17.01 2.80
C GLU A 100 -4.08 17.30 2.53
N ASP A 101 -3.76 17.52 1.27
CA ASP A 101 -2.41 17.76 0.75
C ASP A 101 -1.45 16.58 0.91
N GLY A 102 -0.19 16.89 1.22
CA GLY A 102 0.91 15.94 1.30
C GLY A 102 0.75 14.94 2.44
N ASN A 103 0.88 13.66 2.11
CA ASN A 103 0.92 12.56 3.07
C ASN A 103 2.04 11.59 2.69
N GLU A 104 2.78 11.14 3.70
CA GLU A 104 3.75 10.06 3.56
C GLU A 104 3.27 8.85 4.36
N MET A 105 3.23 7.69 3.72
CA MET A 105 2.95 6.41 4.36
C MET A 105 4.25 5.62 4.46
N LEU A 106 4.59 5.24 5.68
CA LEU A 106 5.75 4.45 6.03
C LEU A 106 5.31 3.08 6.51
N ALA A 107 5.98 2.03 6.06
CA ALA A 107 5.77 0.71 6.65
C ALA A 107 7.09 -0.05 6.79
N ASP A 108 7.20 -0.81 7.88
CA ASP A 108 8.36 -1.63 8.22
C ASP A 108 7.89 -3.06 8.52
N PHE A 109 8.36 -4.00 7.70
CA PHE A 109 8.03 -5.41 7.86
C PHE A 109 9.28 -6.26 7.99
N TRP A 110 9.28 -7.16 8.97
CA TRP A 110 10.27 -8.20 9.07
C TRP A 110 9.83 -9.39 8.22
N LEU A 111 10.53 -9.65 7.11
CA LEU A 111 10.26 -10.81 6.25
C LEU A 111 10.89 -12.06 6.85
N TRP A 112 10.31 -12.55 7.95
CA TRP A 112 10.84 -13.69 8.69
C TRP A 112 9.96 -14.93 8.62
N GLY A 113 10.66 -16.07 8.58
CA GLY A 113 10.10 -17.37 8.90
C GLY A 113 10.16 -18.40 7.76
N PRO A 114 9.85 -19.66 8.10
CA PRO A 114 9.72 -20.75 7.13
C PRO A 114 8.52 -20.56 6.19
N ALA A 115 7.56 -19.70 6.55
CA ALA A 115 6.35 -19.41 5.78
C ALA A 115 6.52 -18.36 4.67
N ILE A 116 7.70 -17.71 4.57
CA ILE A 116 8.00 -16.83 3.44
C ILE A 116 8.60 -17.68 2.34
N HIS A 117 7.72 -18.03 1.41
CA HIS A 117 8.07 -18.78 0.22
C HIS A 117 8.96 -17.91 -0.67
N THR A 118 9.91 -18.53 -1.37
CA THR A 118 10.64 -17.85 -2.43
C THR A 118 9.78 -17.86 -3.68
N GLY A 119 9.71 -16.74 -4.39
CA GLY A 119 8.89 -16.61 -5.60
C GLY A 119 8.07 -15.33 -5.65
N ASN A 120 7.13 -15.29 -6.59
CA ASN A 120 6.31 -14.11 -6.89
C ASN A 120 5.10 -14.04 -5.97
N HIS A 121 5.17 -13.20 -4.94
CA HIS A 121 4.04 -12.89 -4.09
C HIS A 121 3.28 -11.73 -4.70
N MET A 122 1.95 -11.83 -4.75
CA MET A 122 1.10 -10.73 -5.18
C MET A 122 0.48 -10.10 -3.94
N CYS A 123 0.81 -8.84 -3.68
CA CYS A 123 0.22 -8.04 -2.62
C CYS A 123 -0.63 -6.94 -3.24
N GLU A 124 -1.87 -6.80 -2.82
CA GLU A 124 -2.76 -5.73 -3.23
C GLU A 124 -3.05 -4.85 -2.02
N ALA A 125 -2.95 -3.54 -2.19
CA ALA A 125 -3.34 -2.55 -1.20
C ALA A 125 -4.44 -1.67 -1.79
N VAL A 126 -5.57 -1.60 -1.10
CA VAL A 126 -6.75 -0.82 -1.48
C VAL A 126 -7.12 0.11 -0.32
N ALA A 127 -7.06 1.42 -0.51
CA ALA A 127 -7.54 2.38 0.48
C ALA A 127 -8.88 2.99 0.04
N LYS A 128 -9.79 3.22 1.01
CA LYS A 128 -11.14 3.76 0.77
C LYS A 128 -11.54 4.75 1.86
N LEU A 129 -12.36 5.73 1.49
CA LEU A 129 -13.09 6.54 2.47
C LEU A 129 -14.27 5.75 3.05
N PRO A 130 -14.73 6.07 4.27
CA PRO A 130 -15.95 5.49 4.83
C PRO A 130 -17.18 5.78 3.94
N ASN A 131 -18.08 4.80 3.87
CA ASN A 131 -19.24 4.80 2.96
C ASN A 131 -20.25 5.95 3.20
N ASP A 132 -20.16 6.64 4.35
CA ASP A 132 -21.08 7.72 4.72
C ASP A 132 -20.80 9.03 3.97
N CYS A 133 -19.72 9.10 3.20
CA CYS A 133 -19.48 10.16 2.22
C CYS A 133 -20.28 9.84 0.94
N GLN A 134 -21.55 10.25 0.91
CA GLN A 134 -22.53 9.98 -0.16
C GLN A 134 -22.08 10.44 -1.55
N ASP A 135 -21.85 9.47 -2.47
CA ASP A 135 -22.65 9.22 -3.68
C ASP A 135 -21.86 8.34 -4.68
N ALA A 136 -22.40 7.14 -4.95
CA ALA A 136 -22.12 6.30 -6.11
C ALA A 136 -20.65 6.00 -6.49
N LEU A 137 -19.83 5.57 -5.54
CA LEU A 137 -18.64 4.69 -5.65
C LEU A 137 -17.92 4.88 -4.31
N SER A 138 -17.80 3.84 -3.48
CA SER A 138 -16.92 3.88 -2.31
C SER A 138 -15.56 4.44 -2.75
N VAL A 139 -15.28 5.68 -2.35
CA VAL A 139 -14.31 6.54 -3.00
C VAL A 139 -12.94 5.89 -2.88
N LEU A 140 -12.45 5.38 -4.01
CA LEU A 140 -11.19 4.67 -4.06
C LEU A 140 -10.07 5.69 -3.88
N ILE A 141 -9.50 5.69 -2.68
CA ILE A 141 -8.34 6.51 -2.36
C ILE A 141 -7.17 5.96 -3.17
N LEU A 142 -6.87 4.67 -3.01
CA LEU A 142 -5.71 4.03 -3.62
C LEU A 142 -6.01 2.60 -4.01
N ARG A 143 -5.52 2.14 -5.16
CA ARG A 143 -5.42 0.72 -5.48
C ARG A 143 -4.15 0.39 -6.24
N ILE A 144 -3.21 -0.25 -5.56
CA ILE A 144 -1.94 -0.72 -6.13
C ILE A 144 -1.75 -2.21 -5.90
N VAL A 145 -1.13 -2.87 -6.87
CA VAL A 145 -0.62 -4.23 -6.71
C VAL A 145 0.90 -4.19 -6.76
N ILE A 146 1.51 -4.77 -5.74
CA ILE A 146 2.94 -4.98 -5.60
C ILE A 146 3.21 -6.46 -5.90
N VAL A 147 4.01 -6.73 -6.92
CA VAL A 147 4.52 -8.09 -7.14
C VAL A 147 5.88 -8.19 -6.47
N LEU A 148 5.91 -8.76 -5.26
CA LEU A 148 7.13 -8.97 -4.50
C LEU A 148 7.82 -10.23 -5.01
N ARG A 149 9.00 -10.07 -5.59
CA ARG A 149 9.89 -11.19 -5.90
C ARG A 149 10.82 -11.41 -4.73
N ILE A 150 10.57 -12.44 -3.93
CA ILE A 150 11.44 -12.77 -2.79
C ILE A 150 12.50 -13.76 -3.27
N ALA A 151 13.76 -13.32 -3.26
CA ALA A 151 14.91 -14.13 -3.60
C ALA A 151 15.65 -14.63 -2.35
N ILE A 152 16.33 -15.78 -2.48
CA ILE A 152 17.38 -16.18 -1.54
C ILE A 152 18.65 -15.47 -2.01
N VAL A 153 19.22 -14.63 -1.16
CA VAL A 153 20.57 -14.12 -1.35
C VAL A 153 21.45 -14.88 -0.38
N PHE A 154 22.30 -15.75 -0.93
CA PHE A 154 23.33 -16.48 -0.19
C PHE A 154 24.52 -15.57 0.10
#